data_AF-A0AAU9TK81-F1
#
_entry.id   AF-A0AAU9TK81-F1
#
_cell.length_a   1.000
_cell.length_b   1.000
_cell.length_c   1.000
_cell.angle_alpha   90.00
_cell.angle_beta   90.00
_cell.angle_gamma   90.00
#
_symmetry.space_group_name_H-M   'P 1'
#
loop_
_entity.id
_entity.type
_entity.pdbx_description
1 polymer ?
#
loop_
_entity_poly.entity_id
_entity_poly.type
_entity_poly.pdbx_seq_one_letter_code
_entity_poly.pdbx_strand_id
1 'polypeptide(L)'
;MSTDEAKNAGDPEALEEAGILEADVGAKFDQQLASIDPKLKINMDPQAHHHLRPEMMFIREELRQAKQQTLAVRRTALKKLLMKDFLEEDCELRNIGLCYAPPDP
;
A
#
# COMPACT_ATOMS: atom_id res chain seq x y z
N MET A 1 35.43 -8.02 -1.32
CA MET A 1 34.54 -7.44 -0.30
C MET A 1 33.25 -7.08 -1.01
N SER A 2 32.43 -8.08 -1.31
CA SER A 2 31.20 -8.47 -0.59
C SER A 2 30.12 -7.39 -0.62
N THR A 3 29.11 -7.74 -1.42
CA THR A 3 27.79 -7.17 -1.64
C THR A 3 27.07 -6.77 -0.34
N ASP A 4 26.68 -5.51 -0.26
CA ASP A 4 25.86 -4.94 0.82
C ASP A 4 24.53 -4.39 0.26
N GLU A 5 23.96 -5.10 -0.71
CA GLU A 5 22.63 -4.84 -1.26
C GLU A 5 21.83 -6.15 -1.20
N ALA A 6 21.05 -6.39 -0.13
CA ALA A 6 19.87 -7.29 -0.10
C ALA A 6 19.39 -7.65 1.32
N LYS A 7 19.26 -6.69 2.26
CA LYS A 7 18.64 -6.96 3.58
C LYS A 7 17.56 -5.95 3.94
N ASN A 8 16.69 -5.64 2.98
CA ASN A 8 15.51 -4.82 3.26
C ASN A 8 14.25 -5.29 2.50
N ALA A 9 14.16 -6.60 2.27
CA ALA A 9 12.88 -7.25 2.05
C ALA A 9 12.44 -7.72 3.44
N GLY A 10 11.45 -7.03 4.02
CA GLY A 10 10.87 -7.45 5.30
C GLY A 10 10.50 -8.91 5.24
N ASP A 11 10.89 -9.65 6.28
CA ASP A 11 10.67 -11.09 6.42
C ASP A 11 9.20 -11.43 6.09
N PRO A 12 8.90 -12.34 5.15
CA PRO A 12 7.52 -12.69 4.80
C PRO A 12 6.69 -13.14 6.03
N GLU A 13 7.33 -13.77 7.01
CA GLU A 13 6.71 -14.14 8.29
C GLU A 13 6.30 -12.90 9.11
N ALA A 14 7.15 -11.86 9.15
CA ALA A 14 6.83 -10.60 9.84
C ALA A 14 5.70 -9.82 9.14
N LEU A 15 5.54 -10.01 7.83
CA LEU A 15 4.50 -9.36 7.04
C LEU A 15 3.13 -10.04 7.22
N GLU A 16 3.13 -11.37 7.39
CA GLU A 16 1.94 -12.15 7.74
C GLU A 16 1.49 -11.89 9.19
N GLU A 17 2.44 -11.83 10.13
CA GLU A 17 2.16 -11.50 11.53
C GLU A 17 1.60 -10.07 11.69
N ALA A 18 2.12 -9.10 10.93
CA ALA A 18 1.56 -7.75 10.88
C ALA A 18 0.12 -7.75 10.33
N GLY A 19 -0.17 -8.54 9.29
CA GLY A 19 -1.52 -8.66 8.74
C GLY A 19 -2.54 -9.27 9.71
N ILE A 20 -2.12 -10.28 10.48
CA ILE A 20 -2.95 -10.88 11.54
C ILE A 20 -3.22 -9.86 12.65
N LEU A 21 -2.18 -9.13 13.08
CA LEU A 21 -2.30 -8.12 14.12
C LEU A 21 -3.20 -6.95 13.68
N GLU A 22 -3.12 -6.53 12.42
CA GLU A 22 -4.03 -5.53 11.83
C GLU A 22 -5.49 -6.01 11.84
N ALA A 23 -5.74 -7.27 11.47
CA ALA A 23 -7.08 -7.85 11.46
C ALA A 23 -7.69 -7.94 12.88
N ASP A 24 -6.90 -8.39 13.85
CA ASP A 24 -7.33 -8.51 15.25
C ASP A 24 -7.60 -7.15 15.90
N VAL A 25 -6.78 -6.15 15.58
CA VAL A 25 -7.01 -4.76 16.02
C VAL A 25 -8.28 -4.21 15.39
N GLY A 26 -8.49 -4.43 14.08
CA GLY A 26 -9.70 -4.04 13.36
C GLY A 26 -10.97 -4.64 13.99
N ALA A 27 -10.97 -5.95 14.25
CA ALA A 27 -12.11 -6.64 14.86
C ALA A 27 -12.48 -6.11 16.26
N LYS A 28 -11.48 -5.81 17.09
CA LYS A 28 -11.71 -5.20 18.41
C LYS A 28 -12.29 -3.79 18.31
N PHE A 29 -11.82 -3.00 17.35
CA PHE A 29 -12.37 -1.67 17.10
C PHE A 29 -13.83 -1.73 16.64
N ASP A 30 -14.16 -2.60 15.68
CA ASP A 30 -15.53 -2.75 15.20
C ASP A 30 -16.49 -3.22 16.32
N GLN A 31 -16.03 -4.13 17.17
CA GLN A 31 -16.80 -4.56 18.35
C GLN A 31 -17.05 -3.42 19.34
N GLN A 32 -16.04 -2.57 19.58
CA GLN A 32 -16.18 -1.39 20.43
C GLN A 32 -17.16 -0.38 19.80
N LEU A 33 -17.07 -0.14 18.49
CA LEU A 33 -17.98 0.75 17.77
C LEU A 33 -19.43 0.24 17.80
N ALA A 34 -19.64 -1.08 17.70
CA ALA A 34 -20.96 -1.69 17.79
C ALA A 34 -21.63 -1.51 19.17
N SER A 35 -20.83 -1.29 20.23
CA SER A 35 -21.34 -1.04 21.59
C SER A 35 -21.75 0.42 21.84
N ILE A 36 -21.45 1.33 20.90
CA ILE A 36 -21.79 2.75 21.00
C ILE A 36 -23.25 2.93 20.59
N ASP A 37 -24.03 3.62 21.44
CA ASP A 37 -25.43 3.93 21.13
C ASP A 37 -25.51 4.74 19.80
N PRO A 38 -26.24 4.28 18.78
CA PRO A 38 -26.40 5.02 17.53
C PRO A 38 -27.05 6.41 17.71
N LYS A 39 -27.68 6.66 18.87
CA LYS A 39 -28.25 7.97 19.23
C LYS A 39 -27.27 8.87 19.98
N LEU A 40 -26.04 8.42 20.24
CA LEU A 40 -25.02 9.22 20.91
C LEU A 40 -24.68 10.44 20.06
N LYS A 41 -25.20 11.61 20.47
CA LYS A 41 -24.81 12.88 19.88
C LYS A 41 -23.45 13.26 20.43
N ILE A 42 -22.40 12.95 19.66
CA ILE A 42 -21.06 13.44 19.96
C ILE A 42 -21.13 14.96 19.86
N ASN A 43 -21.00 15.64 21.00
CA ASN A 43 -20.95 17.09 21.04
C ASN A 43 -19.54 17.50 20.60
N MET A 44 -19.32 17.53 19.28
CA MET A 44 -18.04 17.89 18.68
C MET A 44 -17.85 19.40 18.84
N ASP A 45 -17.31 19.84 19.97
CA ASP A 45 -16.84 21.20 20.13
C ASP A 45 -15.66 21.42 19.16
N PRO A 46 -15.81 22.29 18.14
CA PRO A 46 -14.76 22.54 17.15
C PRO A 46 -13.47 23.11 17.77
N GLN A 47 -13.55 23.67 18.98
CA GLN A 47 -12.42 24.33 19.65
C GLN A 47 -11.73 23.45 20.70
N ALA A 48 -12.39 22.42 21.24
CA ALA A 48 -11.84 21.57 22.31
C ALA A 48 -10.47 20.95 21.99
N HIS A 49 -10.24 20.58 20.73
CA HIS A 49 -8.98 19.97 20.27
C HIS A 49 -8.17 20.87 19.34
N HIS A 50 -8.35 22.19 19.41
CA HIS A 50 -7.63 23.13 18.53
C HIS A 50 -6.11 22.94 18.58
N HIS A 51 -5.56 22.68 19.76
CA HIS A 51 -4.13 22.46 19.98
C HIS A 51 -3.58 21.22 19.26
N LEU A 52 -4.42 20.22 18.97
CA LEU A 52 -4.03 18.99 18.26
C LEU A 52 -4.11 19.14 16.73
N ARG A 53 -4.74 20.21 16.22
CA ARG A 53 -4.92 20.40 14.76
C ARG A 53 -3.59 20.41 13.98
N PRO A 54 -2.52 21.09 14.43
CA PRO A 54 -1.24 21.07 13.73
C PRO A 54 -0.64 19.66 13.64
N GLU A 55 -0.67 18.90 14.74
CA GLU A 55 -0.18 17.51 14.78
C GLU A 55 -1.00 16.60 13.86
N MET A 56 -2.32 16.74 13.89
CA MET A 56 -3.21 16.00 12.98
C MET A 56 -2.96 16.32 11.50
N MET A 57 -2.67 17.60 11.17
CA MET A 57 -2.29 17.99 9.81
C MET A 57 -0.96 17.36 9.39
N PHE A 58 0.02 17.36 10.29
CA PHE A 58 1.33 16.73 10.05
C PHE A 58 1.19 15.23 9.77
N ILE A 59 0.47 14.49 10.62
CA ILE A 59 0.26 13.04 10.47
C ILE A 59 -0.46 12.73 9.14
N ARG A 60 -1.44 13.54 8.74
CA ARG A 60 -2.13 13.36 7.45
C ARG A 60 -1.19 13.55 6.26
N GLU A 61 -0.31 14.53 6.33
CA GLU A 61 0.65 14.81 5.27
C GLU A 61 1.71 13.71 5.17
N GLU A 62 2.20 13.23 6.30
CA GLU A 62 3.12 12.08 6.36
C GLU A 62 2.46 10.81 5.78
N LEU A 63 1.20 10.53 6.14
CA LEU A 63 0.43 9.40 5.59
C LEU A 63 0.24 9.55 4.07
N ARG A 64 -0.02 10.77 3.58
CA ARG A 64 -0.17 11.05 2.14
C ARG A 64 1.13 10.73 1.40
N GLN A 65 2.28 11.13 1.95
CA GLN A 65 3.59 10.85 1.37
C GLN A 65 3.91 9.36 1.38
N ALA A 66 3.69 8.67 2.50
CA ALA A 66 3.90 7.22 2.60
C ALA A 66 3.05 6.45 1.58
N LYS A 67 1.79 6.85 1.39
CA LYS A 67 0.90 6.27 0.36
C LYS A 67 1.44 6.49 -1.06
N GLN A 68 1.96 7.68 -1.36
CA GLN A 68 2.55 7.97 -2.67
C GLN A 68 3.81 7.16 -2.93
N GLN A 69 4.69 7.03 -1.95
CA GLN A 69 5.90 6.21 -2.05
C GLN A 69 5.55 4.73 -2.25
N THR A 70 4.62 4.20 -1.45
CA THR A 70 4.14 2.82 -1.58
C THR A 70 3.54 2.56 -2.97
N LEU A 71 2.73 3.49 -3.48
CA LEU A 71 2.16 3.41 -4.83
C LEU A 71 3.27 3.39 -5.90
N ALA A 72 4.30 4.22 -5.77
CA ALA A 72 5.42 4.28 -6.71
C ALA A 72 6.22 2.98 -6.73
N VAL A 73 6.51 2.41 -5.55
CA VAL A 73 7.18 1.11 -5.42
C VAL A 73 6.35 0.00 -6.07
N ARG A 74 5.04 -0.08 -5.76
CA ARG A 74 4.13 -1.07 -6.34
C ARG A 74 4.04 -0.96 -7.87
N ARG A 75 3.93 0.25 -8.41
CA ARG A 75 3.95 0.49 -9.88
C ARG A 75 5.25 0.02 -10.52
N THR A 76 6.38 0.27 -9.86
CA THR A 76 7.69 -0.15 -10.37
C THR A 76 7.85 -1.66 -10.35
N ALA A 77 7.44 -2.32 -9.27
CA ALA A 77 7.45 -3.78 -9.17
C ALA A 77 6.55 -4.42 -10.25
N LEU A 78 5.32 -3.90 -10.42
CA LEU A 78 4.40 -4.37 -11.45
C LEU A 78 4.97 -4.19 -12.86
N LYS A 79 5.57 -3.02 -13.14
CA LYS A 79 6.22 -2.78 -14.44
C LYS A 79 7.34 -3.78 -14.72
N LYS A 80 8.16 -4.13 -13.72
CA LYS A 80 9.22 -5.14 -13.90
C LYS A 80 8.65 -6.51 -14.22
N LEU A 81 7.57 -6.92 -13.54
CA LEU A 81 6.91 -8.20 -13.75
C LEU A 81 6.30 -8.26 -15.15
N LEU A 82 5.51 -7.25 -15.52
CA LEU A 82 4.91 -7.15 -16.86
C LEU A 82 5.95 -7.10 -17.98
N MET A 83 7.09 -6.43 -17.78
CA MET A 83 8.16 -6.41 -18.79
C MET A 83 8.86 -7.75 -18.93
N LYS A 84 9.00 -8.51 -17.84
CA LYS A 84 9.54 -9.86 -17.93
C LYS A 84 8.60 -10.75 -18.75
N ASP A 85 7.32 -10.75 -18.39
CA ASP A 85 6.30 -11.57 -19.06
C ASP A 85 6.21 -11.20 -20.55
N PHE A 86 6.21 -9.89 -20.87
CA PHE A 86 6.20 -9.40 -22.25
C PHE A 86 7.42 -9.84 -23.06
N LEU A 87 8.62 -9.82 -22.47
CA LEU A 87 9.83 -10.24 -23.17
C LEU A 87 9.85 -11.75 -23.44
N GLU A 88 9.31 -12.54 -22.51
CA GLU A 88 9.15 -13.98 -22.66
C GLU A 88 8.16 -14.29 -23.79
N GLU A 89 7.00 -13.64 -23.78
CA GLU A 89 5.98 -13.76 -24.82
C GLU A 89 6.48 -13.28 -26.20
N ASP A 90 7.21 -12.16 -26.27
CA ASP A 90 7.81 -11.67 -27.54
C ASP A 90 8.83 -12.67 -28.11
N CYS A 91 9.61 -13.34 -27.25
CA CYS A 91 10.50 -14.42 -27.69
C CYS A 91 9.71 -15.60 -28.29
N GLU A 92 8.64 -16.01 -27.62
CA GLU A 92 7.77 -17.10 -28.09
C GLU A 92 7.07 -16.75 -29.42
N LEU A 93 6.55 -15.54 -29.55
CA LEU A 93 5.93 -15.06 -30.79
C LEU A 93 6.93 -15.05 -31.94
N ARG A 94 8.15 -14.56 -31.71
CA ARG A 94 9.21 -14.57 -32.74
C ARG A 94 9.60 -15.97 -33.15
N ASN A 95 9.60 -16.94 -32.23
CA ASN A 95 9.90 -18.34 -32.55
C ASN A 95 8.89 -18.94 -33.54
N ILE A 96 7.65 -18.45 -33.56
CA ILE A 96 6.61 -18.85 -34.53
C ILE A 96 6.44 -17.85 -35.69
N GLY A 97 7.35 -16.88 -35.82
CA GLY A 97 7.34 -15.88 -36.90
C GLY A 97 6.29 -14.78 -36.76
N LEU A 98 5.75 -14.58 -35.56
CA LEU A 98 4.80 -13.52 -35.23
C LEU A 98 5.47 -12.38 -34.44
N CYS A 99 4.82 -11.22 -34.41
CA CYS A 99 5.22 -10.08 -33.57
C CYS A 99 3.99 -9.23 -33.20
N TYR A 100 4.13 -8.42 -32.15
CA TYR A 100 3.10 -7.43 -31.81
C TYR A 100 2.98 -6.35 -32.88
N ALA A 101 1.74 -5.94 -33.15
CA ALA A 101 1.49 -4.76 -33.94
C ALA A 101 1.98 -3.51 -33.18
N PRO A 102 2.56 -2.52 -33.88
CA PRO A 102 2.88 -1.24 -33.26
C PRO A 102 1.60 -0.57 -32.77
N PRO A 103 1.65 0.20 -31.67
CA PRO A 103 0.48 0.94 -31.19
C PRO A 103 0.01 1.95 -32.25
N ASP A 104 -1.31 2.08 -32.39
CA ASP A 104 -1.92 3.06 -33.29
C ASP A 104 -1.53 4.49 -32.90
N PRO A 105 -1.32 5.39 -33.88
CA PRO A 105 -0.92 6.78 -33.66
C PRO A 105 -2.00 7.64 -32.98
#